data_AF-A0A933YQK2-F1
#
_entry.id   AF-A0A933YQK2-F1
#
_cell.length_a   1.000
_cell.length_b   1.000
_cell.length_c   1.000
_cell.angle_alpha   90.00
_cell.angle_beta   90.00
_cell.angle_gamma   90.00
#
_symmetry.space_group_name_H-M   'P 1'
#
loop_
_entity.id
_entity.type
_entity.pdbx_description
1 polymer ?
#
loop_
_entity_poly.entity_id
_entity_poly.type
_entity_poly.pdbx_seq_one_letter_code
_entity_poly.pdbx_strand_id
1 'polypeptide(L)'
;MKLLTTIILTCIICSTLTAQTDSSYILLSSGGRIAGKVDMHQTFLRTPYLTLNDSIKYTLENVQAFQNSEGYFGKVAGTKTSMVLRMSQGKLDLYRATQSSWTAGHSYSFSTPGGMQTVSTPGSFNTSTAEYFSKNGGDILDADYGNLKVALADNPASMRHLNTYRTLNYVQWGLAGGGVALIAGGLTLKQVAAMIGYTWIAVARWEKNKCLPKPSVLLHLRNIYGVGEDWLPVPSAPQLKKSA
;
A
#
# COMPACT_ATOMS: atom_id res chain seq x y z
N MET A 1 0.32 1.41 -11.64
CA MET A 1 -0.24 2.37 -10.66
C MET A 1 -1.39 3.25 -11.16
N LYS A 2 -1.74 3.29 -12.47
CA LYS A 2 -2.83 4.16 -12.98
C LYS A 2 -4.25 3.55 -12.92
N LEU A 3 -4.37 2.25 -12.66
CA LEU A 3 -5.67 1.54 -12.66
C LEU A 3 -6.45 1.65 -11.34
N LEU A 4 -5.75 1.76 -10.20
CA LEU A 4 -6.37 1.96 -8.88
C LEU A 4 -7.04 3.35 -8.78
N THR A 5 -6.43 4.37 -9.38
CA THR A 5 -7.00 5.72 -9.47
C THR A 5 -8.25 5.79 -10.36
N THR A 6 -8.42 4.88 -11.32
CA THR A 6 -9.57 4.92 -12.24
C THR A 6 -10.82 4.28 -11.62
N ILE A 7 -10.66 3.23 -10.80
CA ILE A 7 -11.77 2.57 -10.09
C ILE A 7 -12.34 3.46 -8.96
N ILE A 8 -11.50 4.32 -8.36
CA ILE A 8 -11.92 5.27 -7.31
C ILE A 8 -12.74 6.43 -7.90
N LEU A 9 -12.54 6.78 -9.17
CA LEU A 9 -13.11 8.00 -9.76
C LEU A 9 -14.59 7.86 -10.19
N THR A 10 -15.09 6.65 -10.43
CA THR A 10 -16.46 6.45 -10.97
C THR A 10 -17.57 6.38 -9.92
N CYS A 11 -17.23 6.37 -8.62
CA CYS A 11 -18.21 6.37 -7.53
C CYS A 11 -18.44 7.75 -6.89
N ILE A 12 -17.80 8.83 -7.37
CA ILE A 12 -17.78 10.16 -6.72
C ILE A 12 -18.45 11.22 -7.60
N ILE A 13 -19.70 10.99 -8.03
CA ILE A 13 -20.53 12.06 -8.61
C ILE A 13 -21.93 12.02 -8.01
N CYS A 14 -22.01 12.20 -6.69
CA CYS A 14 -23.18 12.80 -6.05
C CYS A 14 -22.92 13.01 -4.54
N SER A 15 -22.35 14.16 -4.19
CA SER A 15 -22.57 14.80 -2.89
C SER A 15 -22.32 16.30 -3.05
N THR A 16 -23.40 17.04 -2.92
CA THR A 16 -23.50 18.49 -2.94
C THR A 16 -22.61 19.17 -1.90
N LEU A 17 -22.17 20.38 -2.26
CA LEU A 17 -21.61 21.40 -1.38
C LEU A 17 -22.35 21.48 -0.03
N THR A 18 -21.65 21.18 1.06
CA THR A 18 -21.88 21.85 2.34
C THR A 18 -20.61 22.61 2.66
N ALA A 19 -20.69 23.94 2.60
CA ALA A 19 -19.71 24.84 3.18
C ALA A 19 -19.64 24.54 4.68
N GLN A 20 -18.68 23.71 5.08
CA GLN A 20 -18.47 23.37 6.48
C GLN A 20 -17.62 24.49 7.07
N THR A 21 -18.24 25.31 7.92
CA THR A 21 -17.54 26.15 8.89
C THR A 21 -16.86 25.18 9.85
N ASP A 22 -15.72 24.61 9.42
CA ASP A 22 -14.97 23.61 10.14
C ASP A 22 -14.23 24.28 11.30
N SER A 23 -14.95 24.47 12.40
CA SER A 23 -14.34 24.81 13.67
C SER A 23 -13.35 23.69 14.01
N SER A 24 -12.05 23.96 13.94
CA SER A 24 -11.00 23.05 14.40
C SER A 24 -11.33 22.52 15.80
N TYR A 25 -11.04 21.24 16.05
CA TYR A 25 -11.35 20.59 17.33
C TYR A 25 -10.47 19.39 17.62
N ILE A 26 -10.42 19.02 18.89
CA ILE A 26 -9.83 17.77 19.38
C ILE A 26 -10.96 16.90 19.93
N LEU A 27 -11.02 15.64 19.51
CA LEU A 27 -11.84 14.59 20.11
C LEU A 27 -10.95 13.73 21.00
N LEU A 28 -11.22 13.75 22.30
CA LEU A 28 -10.48 12.98 23.29
C LEU A 28 -10.91 11.52 23.29
N SER A 29 -10.01 10.62 23.69
CA SER A 29 -10.30 9.19 23.91
C SER A 29 -11.42 8.96 24.94
N SER A 30 -11.70 9.94 25.81
CA SER A 30 -12.83 9.92 26.75
C SER A 30 -14.17 10.28 26.10
N GLY A 31 -14.20 10.62 24.81
CA GLY A 31 -15.39 11.09 24.09
C GLY A 31 -15.64 12.59 24.16
N GLY A 32 -14.86 13.33 24.97
CA GLY A 32 -14.97 14.79 25.06
C GLY A 32 -14.50 15.49 23.78
N ARG A 33 -15.28 16.45 23.30
CA ARG A 33 -14.91 17.30 22.14
C ARG A 33 -14.56 18.71 22.62
N ILE A 34 -13.40 19.21 22.23
CA ILE A 34 -12.92 20.54 22.59
C ILE A 34 -12.66 21.32 21.29
N ALA A 35 -13.38 22.42 21.10
CA ALA A 35 -13.22 23.30 19.95
C ALA A 35 -12.08 24.32 20.19
N GLY A 36 -11.36 24.65 19.13
CA GLY A 36 -10.26 25.63 19.15
C GLY A 36 -9.26 25.38 18.04
N LYS A 37 -8.33 26.31 17.82
CA LYS A 37 -7.26 26.16 16.83
C LYS A 37 -6.38 24.97 17.23
N VAL A 38 -6.23 23.99 16.33
CA VAL A 38 -5.44 22.78 16.57
C VAL A 38 -4.25 22.75 15.64
N ASP A 39 -3.05 22.64 16.21
CA ASP A 39 -1.81 22.44 15.46
C ASP A 39 -1.13 21.14 15.91
N MET A 40 -0.62 20.35 14.95
CA MET A 40 0.08 19.11 15.23
C MET A 40 1.59 19.31 15.16
N HIS A 41 2.30 18.90 16.22
CA HIS A 41 3.75 19.00 16.30
C HIS A 41 4.38 17.60 16.26
N GLN A 42 4.95 17.25 15.10
CA GLN A 42 5.82 16.07 14.98
C GLN A 42 7.25 16.46 15.38
N THR A 43 7.83 15.71 16.31
CA THR A 43 9.21 15.93 16.76
C THR A 43 10.02 14.67 16.50
N PHE A 44 11.27 14.81 16.03
CA PHE A 44 12.13 13.66 15.71
C PHE A 44 12.52 12.82 16.94
N LEU A 45 12.67 13.44 18.12
CA LEU A 45 13.13 12.78 19.35
C LEU A 45 12.09 12.76 20.48
N ARG A 46 10.93 13.41 20.30
CA ARG A 46 9.92 13.56 21.35
C ARG A 46 8.60 13.02 20.89
N THR A 47 7.77 12.60 21.85
CA THR A 47 6.41 12.16 21.58
C THR A 47 5.64 13.28 20.85
N PRO A 48 4.99 12.99 19.72
CA PRO A 48 4.17 13.97 19.03
C PRO A 48 3.01 14.44 19.93
N TYR A 49 2.62 15.69 19.77
CA TYR A 49 1.56 16.31 20.57
C TYR A 49 0.77 17.32 19.73
N LEU A 50 -0.46 17.62 20.18
CA LEU A 50 -1.29 18.68 19.65
C LEU A 50 -1.24 19.91 20.57
N THR A 51 -1.33 21.09 19.99
CA THR A 51 -1.58 22.34 20.72
C THR A 51 -2.96 22.87 20.40
N LEU A 52 -3.72 23.20 21.45
CA LEU A 52 -5.01 23.88 21.35
C LEU A 52 -4.83 25.36 21.70
N ASN A 53 -5.23 26.25 20.80
CA ASN A 53 -5.09 27.71 20.92
C ASN A 53 -3.67 28.13 21.34
N ASP A 54 -2.66 27.46 20.76
CA ASP A 54 -1.22 27.70 20.99
C ASP A 54 -0.73 27.52 22.45
N SER A 55 -1.60 27.10 23.38
CA SER A 55 -1.30 27.12 24.82
C SER A 55 -1.39 25.73 25.47
N ILE A 56 -2.45 24.98 25.20
CA ILE A 56 -2.73 23.72 25.90
C ILE A 56 -2.18 22.56 25.08
N LYS A 57 -1.35 21.71 25.69
CA LYS A 57 -0.76 20.54 25.04
C LYS A 57 -1.57 19.27 25.32
N TYR A 58 -1.84 18.51 24.28
CA TYR A 58 -2.46 17.18 24.35
C TYR A 58 -1.54 16.13 23.74
N THR A 59 -1.26 15.07 24.49
CA THR A 59 -0.54 13.90 23.96
C THR A 59 -1.46 13.10 23.04
N LEU A 60 -0.93 12.54 21.95
CA LEU A 60 -1.73 11.78 20.99
C LEU A 60 -2.42 10.54 21.59
N GLU A 61 -1.89 9.99 22.69
CA GLU A 61 -2.48 8.84 23.38
C GLU A 61 -3.91 9.14 23.87
N ASN A 62 -4.14 10.37 24.32
CA ASN A 62 -5.41 10.84 24.87
C ASN A 62 -6.35 11.41 23.80
N VAL A 63 -5.92 11.40 22.54
CA VAL A 63 -6.69 11.93 21.40
C VAL A 63 -7.19 10.75 20.56
N GLN A 64 -8.46 10.79 20.18
CA GLN A 64 -9.07 9.83 19.27
C GLN A 64 -9.08 10.34 17.83
N ALA A 65 -9.36 11.63 17.66
CA ALA A 65 -9.34 12.30 16.37
C ALA A 65 -9.14 13.81 16.57
N PHE A 66 -8.75 14.53 15.53
CA PHE A 66 -8.76 15.98 15.53
C PHE A 66 -9.05 16.52 14.14
N GLN A 67 -9.49 17.77 14.06
CA GLN A 67 -9.68 18.49 12.82
C GLN A 67 -8.95 19.83 12.90
N ASN A 68 -8.17 20.12 11.87
CA ASN A 68 -7.47 21.39 11.68
C ASN A 68 -7.65 21.87 10.23
N SER A 69 -6.87 22.89 9.82
CA SER A 69 -6.90 23.43 8.46
C SER A 69 -6.43 22.46 7.37
N GLU A 70 -5.69 21.39 7.72
CA GLU A 70 -5.22 20.38 6.77
C GLU A 70 -6.27 19.29 6.53
N GLY A 71 -7.17 19.08 7.51
CA GLY A 71 -8.29 18.16 7.38
C GLY A 71 -8.61 17.44 8.69
N TYR A 72 -9.29 16.30 8.55
CA TYR A 72 -9.65 15.43 9.65
C TYR A 72 -8.63 14.31 9.80
N PHE A 73 -8.12 14.13 11.01
CA PHE A 73 -7.15 13.10 11.36
C PHE A 73 -7.75 12.15 12.38
N GLY A 74 -7.65 10.85 12.12
CA GLY A 74 -8.13 9.81 13.02
C GLY A 74 -7.00 8.93 13.55
N LYS A 75 -7.17 8.40 14.77
CA LYS A 75 -6.22 7.47 15.38
C LYS A 75 -6.40 6.06 14.81
N VAL A 76 -5.30 5.45 14.38
CA VAL A 76 -5.28 4.05 13.93
C VAL A 76 -5.46 3.11 15.12
N ALA A 77 -6.32 2.10 14.98
CA ALA A 77 -6.59 1.12 16.02
C ALA A 77 -5.32 0.33 16.40
N GLY A 78 -5.17 0.02 17.69
CA GLY A 78 -3.99 -0.68 18.21
C GLY A 78 -2.72 0.19 18.28
N THR A 79 -2.76 1.45 17.84
CA THR A 79 -1.64 2.38 17.95
C THR A 79 -1.89 3.45 19.01
N LYS A 80 -0.83 3.95 19.63
CA LYS A 80 -0.91 5.02 20.63
C LYS A 80 -0.78 6.43 20.04
N THR A 81 -0.05 6.56 18.94
CA THR A 81 0.40 7.85 18.42
C THR A 81 0.19 8.02 16.91
N SER A 82 -0.29 7.00 16.20
CA SER A 82 -0.43 7.09 14.74
C SER A 82 -1.76 7.75 14.38
N MET A 83 -1.65 8.96 13.83
CA MET A 83 -2.76 9.74 13.28
C MET A 83 -2.69 9.72 11.76
N VAL A 84 -3.81 9.49 11.10
CA VAL A 84 -3.90 9.37 9.63
C VAL A 84 -4.90 10.39 9.08
N LEU A 85 -4.55 11.03 7.96
CA LEU A 85 -5.39 12.03 7.31
C LEU A 85 -6.53 11.35 6.55
N ARG A 86 -7.76 11.81 6.75
CA ARG A 86 -8.93 11.35 5.99
C ARG A 86 -8.94 11.97 4.60
N MET A 87 -8.94 11.12 3.59
CA MET A 87 -8.94 11.49 2.17
C MET A 87 -10.36 11.50 1.58
N SER A 88 -11.24 10.65 2.08
CA SER A 88 -12.62 10.53 1.59
C SER A 88 -13.54 10.06 2.72
N GLN A 89 -14.78 10.57 2.71
CA GLN A 89 -15.81 10.19 3.66
C GLN A 89 -16.96 9.45 2.95
N GLY A 90 -17.49 8.40 3.57
CA GLY A 90 -18.60 7.61 3.02
C GLY A 90 -18.98 6.40 3.88
N LYS A 91 -19.51 5.34 3.25
CA LYS A 91 -19.71 4.04 3.93
C LYS A 91 -18.39 3.43 4.39
N LEU A 92 -17.35 3.73 3.62
CA LEU A 92 -15.95 3.49 3.93
C LEU A 92 -15.23 4.84 3.88
N ASP A 93 -14.75 5.27 5.03
CA ASP A 93 -13.84 6.40 5.12
C ASP A 93 -12.44 5.91 4.78
N LEU A 94 -11.74 6.65 3.93
CA LEU A 94 -10.37 6.32 3.50
C LEU A 94 -9.39 7.28 4.13
N TYR A 95 -8.27 6.75 4.59
CA TYR A 95 -7.23 7.52 5.25
C TYR A 95 -5.84 7.19 4.68
N ARG A 96 -4.90 8.12 4.83
CA ARG A 96 -3.52 7.97 4.37
C ARG A 96 -2.54 8.53 5.38
N ALA A 97 -1.42 7.83 5.56
CA ALA A 97 -0.19 8.37 6.11
C ALA A 97 0.91 8.33 5.07
N THR A 98 1.67 9.42 4.97
CA THR A 98 2.85 9.50 4.12
C THR A 98 4.06 9.68 5.02
N GLN A 99 5.07 8.82 4.84
CA GLN A 99 6.35 8.92 5.53
C GLN A 99 7.45 9.10 4.49
N SER A 100 8.23 10.15 4.62
CA SER A 100 9.40 10.39 3.78
C SER A 100 10.67 10.18 4.60
N SER A 101 11.58 9.37 4.09
CA SER A 101 12.88 9.10 4.70
C SER A 101 14.00 9.41 3.71
N TRP A 102 15.11 9.93 4.21
CA TRP A 102 16.32 10.16 3.44
C TRP A 102 17.33 9.08 3.77
N THR A 103 17.82 8.37 2.75
CA THR A 103 18.94 7.45 2.87
C THR A 103 20.19 8.17 2.39
N ALA A 104 21.15 8.38 3.29
CA ALA A 104 22.42 9.02 2.93
C ALA A 104 23.20 8.17 1.93
N GLY A 105 23.89 8.84 1.00
CA GLY A 105 24.78 8.21 0.06
C GLY A 105 26.04 7.66 0.74
N HIS A 106 26.74 6.74 0.08
CA HIS A 106 27.98 6.16 0.58
C HIS A 106 29.12 6.44 -0.40
N SER A 107 30.33 6.66 0.12
CA SER A 107 31.53 6.77 -0.71
C SER A 107 32.49 5.66 -0.34
N TYR A 108 33.01 4.99 -1.35
CA TYR A 108 34.00 3.93 -1.21
C TYR A 108 35.24 4.30 -2.02
N SER A 109 36.40 4.29 -1.38
CA SER A 109 37.69 4.48 -2.04
C SER A 109 38.40 3.15 -2.20
N PHE A 110 39.00 2.91 -3.36
CA PHE A 110 39.83 1.74 -3.62
C PHE A 110 41.08 2.12 -4.40
N SER A 111 42.16 1.39 -4.13
CA SER A 111 43.46 1.62 -4.73
C SER A 111 43.56 0.96 -6.09
N THR A 112 43.98 1.72 -7.11
CA THR A 112 44.28 1.21 -8.45
C THR A 112 45.76 1.45 -8.78
N PRO A 113 46.35 0.75 -9.76
CA PRO A 113 47.74 0.99 -10.19
C PRO A 113 48.03 2.45 -10.63
N GLY A 114 47.00 3.24 -10.94
CA GLY A 114 47.11 4.67 -11.28
C GLY A 114 46.77 5.64 -10.15
N GLY A 115 46.59 5.17 -8.91
CA GLY A 115 46.22 5.99 -7.75
C GLY A 115 44.91 5.58 -7.07
N MET A 116 44.48 6.36 -6.08
CA MET A 116 43.26 6.08 -5.31
C MET A 116 42.04 6.61 -6.06
N GLN A 117 41.10 5.73 -6.40
CA GLN A 117 39.80 6.11 -6.96
C GLN A 117 38.74 6.10 -5.87
N THR A 118 37.84 7.07 -5.91
CA THR A 118 36.68 7.13 -5.01
C THR A 118 35.41 7.10 -5.84
N VAL A 119 34.51 6.18 -5.51
CA VAL A 119 33.19 6.08 -6.10
C VAL A 119 32.17 6.42 -5.03
N SER A 120 31.31 7.38 -5.32
CA SER A 120 30.25 7.84 -4.43
C SER A 120 28.89 7.48 -5.02
N THR A 121 28.04 6.86 -4.22
CA THR A 121 26.63 6.65 -4.52
C THR A 121 25.84 7.81 -3.93
N PRO A 122 25.01 8.52 -4.72
CA PRO A 122 24.17 9.58 -4.19
C PRO A 122 23.14 9.03 -3.19
N GLY A 123 22.73 9.87 -2.24
CA GLY A 123 21.63 9.55 -1.36
C GLY A 123 20.29 9.51 -2.09
N SER A 124 19.27 8.93 -1.48
CA SER A 124 17.93 8.77 -2.06
C SER A 124 16.83 9.17 -1.08
N PHE A 125 15.78 9.81 -1.59
CA PHE A 125 14.53 10.04 -0.87
C PHE A 125 13.57 8.89 -1.14
N ASN A 126 13.18 8.19 -0.08
CA ASN A 126 12.15 7.15 -0.13
C ASN A 126 10.89 7.69 0.52
N THR A 127 9.80 7.78 -0.26
CA THR A 127 8.47 8.11 0.27
C THR A 127 7.64 6.84 0.31
N SER A 128 7.19 6.45 1.49
CA SER A 128 6.27 5.34 1.71
C SER A 128 4.90 5.88 2.09
N THR A 129 3.85 5.33 1.47
CA THR A 129 2.46 5.66 1.77
C THR A 129 1.77 4.44 2.35
N ALA A 130 1.18 4.59 3.53
CA ALA A 130 0.31 3.60 4.15
C ALA A 130 -1.15 4.07 4.02
N GLU A 131 -2.03 3.14 3.68
CA GLU A 131 -3.46 3.40 3.48
C GLU A 131 -4.27 2.67 4.56
N TYR A 132 -5.31 3.33 5.04
CA TYR A 132 -6.17 2.85 6.11
C TYR A 132 -7.63 3.10 5.76
N PHE A 133 -8.55 2.41 6.43
CA PHE A 133 -9.98 2.63 6.26
C PHE A 133 -10.75 2.50 7.58
N SER A 134 -11.93 3.11 7.62
CA SER A 134 -12.94 2.84 8.65
C SER A 134 -14.27 2.57 7.97
N LYS A 135 -15.02 1.57 8.46
CA LYS A 135 -16.36 1.24 7.96
C LYS A 135 -17.40 1.76 8.95
N ASN A 136 -18.37 2.53 8.45
CA ASN A 136 -19.49 3.07 9.26
C ASN A 136 -19.04 3.82 10.54
N GLY A 137 -17.89 4.52 10.49
CA GLY A 137 -17.35 5.25 11.63
C GLY A 137 -16.77 4.36 12.75
N GLY A 138 -16.51 3.08 12.47
CA GLY A 138 -15.81 2.19 13.38
C GLY A 138 -14.30 2.46 13.45
N ASP A 139 -13.57 1.49 13.98
CA ASP A 139 -12.12 1.56 14.11
C ASP A 139 -11.42 1.77 12.76
N ILE A 140 -10.33 2.55 12.79
CA ILE A 140 -9.47 2.76 11.62
C ILE A 140 -8.45 1.62 11.56
N LEU A 141 -8.51 0.83 10.50
CA LEU A 141 -7.70 -0.36 10.28
C LEU A 141 -6.79 -0.19 9.07
N ASP A 142 -5.69 -0.94 9.03
CA ASP A 142 -4.84 -1.05 7.83
C ASP A 142 -5.66 -1.52 6.63
N ALA A 143 -5.47 -0.88 5.47
CA ALA A 143 -6.12 -1.26 4.21
C ALA A 143 -5.46 -2.51 3.57
N ASP A 144 -5.20 -3.52 4.38
CA ASP A 144 -4.75 -4.82 3.93
C ASP A 144 -5.92 -5.71 3.48
N TYR A 145 -5.60 -6.78 2.75
CA TYR A 145 -6.61 -7.70 2.24
C TYR A 145 -7.42 -8.38 3.35
N GLY A 146 -6.81 -8.70 4.49
CA GLY A 146 -7.48 -9.40 5.59
C GLY A 146 -8.59 -8.54 6.17
N ASN A 147 -8.26 -7.30 6.53
CA ASN A 147 -9.19 -6.32 7.07
C ASN A 147 -10.26 -5.94 6.04
N LEU A 148 -9.86 -5.66 4.80
CA LEU A 148 -10.79 -5.33 3.71
C LEU A 148 -11.76 -6.47 3.39
N LYS A 149 -11.32 -7.73 3.44
CA LYS A 149 -12.18 -8.90 3.20
C LYS A 149 -13.28 -8.99 4.25
N VAL A 150 -12.96 -8.77 5.52
CA VAL A 150 -13.95 -8.79 6.61
C VAL A 150 -14.90 -7.60 6.45
N ALA A 151 -14.36 -6.40 6.19
CA ALA A 151 -15.15 -5.19 6.05
C ALA A 151 -16.07 -5.19 4.82
N LEU A 152 -15.69 -5.84 3.73
CA LEU A 152 -16.46 -5.88 2.47
C LEU A 152 -17.30 -7.15 2.31
N ALA A 153 -17.34 -8.04 3.30
CA ALA A 153 -18.01 -9.34 3.19
C ALA A 153 -19.51 -9.25 2.85
N ASP A 154 -20.16 -8.15 3.21
CA ASP A 154 -21.56 -7.84 2.92
C ASP A 154 -21.80 -7.26 1.52
N ASN A 155 -20.74 -7.00 0.74
CA ASN A 155 -20.82 -6.47 -0.62
C ASN A 155 -20.15 -7.42 -1.64
N PRO A 156 -20.94 -8.31 -2.29
CA PRO A 156 -20.41 -9.26 -3.27
C PRO A 156 -19.72 -8.62 -4.47
N ALA A 157 -20.09 -7.39 -4.86
CA ALA A 157 -19.44 -6.68 -5.96
C ALA A 157 -18.03 -6.21 -5.56
N SER A 158 -17.90 -5.58 -4.39
CA SER A 158 -16.59 -5.15 -3.86
C SER A 158 -15.67 -6.34 -3.57
N MET A 159 -16.22 -7.46 -3.07
CA MET A 159 -15.47 -8.70 -2.87
C MET A 159 -14.88 -9.27 -4.16
N ARG A 160 -15.59 -9.15 -5.29
CA ARG A 160 -15.05 -9.55 -6.60
C ARG A 160 -13.82 -8.72 -6.95
N HIS A 161 -13.89 -7.40 -6.81
CA HIS A 161 -12.75 -6.51 -7.08
C HIS A 161 -11.57 -6.76 -6.14
N LEU A 162 -11.80 -6.96 -4.84
CA LEU A 162 -10.75 -7.24 -3.87
C LEU A 162 -10.03 -8.57 -4.20
N ASN A 163 -10.79 -9.59 -4.58
CA ASN A 163 -10.24 -10.87 -5.01
C ASN A 163 -9.42 -10.72 -6.30
N THR A 164 -9.89 -9.94 -7.28
CA THR A 164 -9.15 -9.63 -8.52
C THR A 164 -7.88 -8.81 -8.24
N TYR A 165 -7.87 -7.94 -7.24
CA TYR A 165 -6.65 -7.21 -6.89
C TYR A 165 -5.61 -8.12 -6.22
N ARG A 166 -6.04 -8.96 -5.27
CA ARG A 166 -5.18 -9.98 -4.65
C ARG A 166 -4.57 -10.90 -5.70
N THR A 167 -5.42 -11.39 -6.60
CA THR A 167 -5.07 -12.14 -7.80
C THR A 167 -3.90 -11.52 -8.54
N LEU A 168 -4.01 -10.25 -8.94
CA LEU A 168 -3.00 -9.57 -9.75
C LEU A 168 -1.68 -9.39 -8.99
N ASN A 169 -1.74 -9.05 -7.69
CA ASN A 169 -0.54 -8.90 -6.86
C ASN A 169 0.22 -10.22 -6.65
N TYR A 170 -0.49 -11.31 -6.37
CA TYR A 170 0.15 -12.62 -6.25
C TYR A 170 0.78 -13.03 -7.58
N VAL A 171 0.09 -12.84 -8.69
CA VAL A 171 0.60 -13.17 -10.02
C VAL A 171 1.87 -12.36 -10.35
N GLN A 172 1.89 -11.06 -10.02
CA GLN A 172 3.04 -10.19 -10.23
C GLN A 172 4.28 -10.64 -9.42
N TRP A 173 4.11 -10.90 -8.11
CA TRP A 173 5.21 -11.35 -7.24
C TRP A 173 5.63 -12.79 -7.52
N GLY A 174 4.66 -13.62 -7.89
CA GLY A 174 4.92 -14.96 -8.37
C GLY A 174 5.85 -14.92 -9.57
N LEU A 175 5.54 -14.16 -10.62
CA LEU A 175 6.34 -14.14 -11.84
C LEU A 175 7.69 -13.43 -11.69
N ALA A 176 7.76 -12.36 -10.90
CA ALA A 176 9.02 -11.72 -10.54
C ALA A 176 9.95 -12.68 -9.74
N GLY A 177 9.36 -13.59 -8.98
CA GLY A 177 10.04 -14.66 -8.25
C GLY A 177 10.10 -16.01 -8.98
N GLY A 178 9.76 -16.10 -10.27
CA GLY A 178 9.86 -17.33 -11.07
C GLY A 178 8.76 -18.37 -10.88
N GLY A 179 7.62 -18.03 -10.29
CA GLY A 179 6.48 -18.92 -10.09
C GLY A 179 5.09 -18.36 -10.39
N VAL A 180 4.32 -19.02 -11.24
CA VAL A 180 2.95 -18.61 -11.57
C VAL A 180 2.09 -18.68 -10.30
N ALA A 181 1.69 -17.55 -9.72
CA ALA A 181 0.81 -17.56 -8.55
C ALA A 181 -0.65 -17.72 -8.98
N LEU A 182 -1.26 -18.83 -8.56
CA LEU A 182 -2.46 -19.41 -9.15
C LEU A 182 -3.72 -19.22 -8.31
N ILE A 183 -4.00 -18.01 -7.84
CA ILE A 183 -5.25 -17.75 -7.11
C ILE A 183 -5.99 -16.58 -7.76
N ALA A 184 -6.05 -16.64 -9.09
CA ALA A 184 -6.43 -15.52 -9.92
C ALA A 184 -7.86 -15.59 -10.48
N GLY A 185 -8.36 -16.78 -10.77
CA GLY A 185 -9.69 -16.99 -11.38
C GLY A 185 -10.58 -17.98 -10.62
N GLY A 186 -10.23 -18.33 -9.38
CA GLY A 186 -10.81 -19.51 -8.70
C GLY A 186 -10.36 -20.84 -9.33
N LEU A 187 -9.34 -20.80 -10.20
CA LEU A 187 -8.80 -21.96 -10.88
C LEU A 187 -7.75 -22.65 -10.01
N THR A 188 -7.90 -23.95 -9.83
CA THR A 188 -6.89 -24.80 -9.21
C THR A 188 -5.68 -24.96 -10.11
N LEU A 189 -4.55 -25.33 -9.50
CA LEU A 189 -3.29 -25.61 -10.19
C LEU A 189 -3.45 -26.66 -11.31
N LYS A 190 -4.36 -27.63 -11.11
CA LYS A 190 -4.73 -28.64 -12.11
C LYS A 190 -5.50 -28.06 -13.29
N GLN A 191 -6.45 -27.13 -13.04
CA GLN A 191 -7.24 -26.50 -14.09
C GLN A 191 -6.37 -25.58 -14.96
N VAL A 192 -5.46 -24.82 -14.36
CA VAL A 192 -4.57 -23.95 -15.13
C VAL A 192 -3.59 -24.79 -15.94
N ALA A 193 -3.04 -25.86 -15.36
CA ALA A 193 -2.19 -26.81 -16.08
C ALA A 193 -2.91 -27.40 -17.31
N ALA A 194 -4.18 -27.79 -17.17
CA ALA A 194 -5.00 -28.25 -18.29
C ALA A 194 -5.21 -27.17 -19.36
N MET A 195 -5.48 -25.91 -18.97
CA MET A 195 -5.72 -24.82 -19.92
C MET A 195 -4.48 -24.41 -20.72
N ILE A 196 -3.29 -24.48 -20.12
CA ILE A 196 -2.02 -24.16 -20.80
C ILE A 196 -1.37 -25.37 -21.47
N GLY A 197 -1.93 -26.57 -21.31
CA GLY A 197 -1.38 -27.80 -21.89
C GLY A 197 -0.13 -28.33 -21.18
N TYR A 198 0.01 -28.11 -19.87
CA TYR A 198 1.14 -28.58 -19.05
C TYR A 198 0.68 -29.51 -17.93
N THR A 199 1.62 -30.20 -17.30
CA THR A 199 1.34 -31.00 -16.10
C THR A 199 1.24 -30.10 -14.88
N TRP A 200 0.35 -30.45 -13.95
CA TRP A 200 0.24 -29.73 -12.67
C TRP A 200 1.57 -29.74 -11.90
N ILE A 201 2.41 -30.78 -12.06
CA ILE A 201 3.74 -30.85 -11.44
C ILE A 201 4.67 -29.78 -12.00
N ALA A 202 4.66 -29.55 -13.32
CA ALA A 202 5.46 -28.49 -13.94
C ALA A 202 5.03 -27.11 -13.43
N VAL A 203 3.71 -26.88 -13.36
CA VAL A 203 3.13 -25.65 -12.83
C VAL A 203 3.50 -25.43 -11.35
N ALA A 204 3.45 -26.47 -10.52
CA ALA A 204 3.83 -26.41 -9.11
C ALA A 204 5.35 -26.19 -8.92
N ARG A 205 6.17 -26.64 -9.87
CA ARG A 205 7.62 -26.36 -9.86
C ARG A 205 7.91 -24.90 -10.19
N TRP A 206 7.14 -24.29 -11.10
CA TRP A 206 7.21 -22.85 -11.32
C TRP A 206 6.86 -22.13 -10.03
N GLU A 207 5.71 -22.41 -9.41
CA GLU A 207 5.30 -21.78 -8.14
C GLU A 207 6.40 -21.82 -7.04
N LYS A 208 7.15 -22.93 -6.96
CA LYS A 208 8.25 -23.14 -6.01
C LYS A 208 9.59 -22.55 -6.47
N ASN A 209 9.61 -21.75 -7.54
CA ASN A 209 10.78 -21.19 -8.20
C ASN A 209 11.86 -22.24 -8.51
N LYS A 210 11.44 -23.46 -8.86
CA LYS A 210 12.37 -24.56 -9.21
C LYS A 210 12.75 -24.53 -10.67
N CYS A 211 11.93 -23.93 -11.52
CA CYS A 211 12.24 -23.68 -12.93
C CYS A 211 11.37 -22.53 -13.45
N LEU A 212 11.81 -21.89 -14.53
CA LEU A 212 11.06 -20.82 -15.19
C LEU A 212 10.12 -21.39 -16.27
N PRO A 213 8.89 -20.85 -16.40
CA PRO A 213 8.02 -21.17 -17.52
C PRO A 213 8.63 -20.67 -18.84
N LYS A 214 8.34 -21.37 -19.95
CA LYS A 214 8.74 -20.92 -21.28
C LYS A 214 8.02 -19.60 -21.64
N PRO A 215 8.62 -18.73 -22.49
CA PRO A 215 7.97 -17.49 -22.92
C PRO A 215 6.57 -17.69 -23.54
N SER A 216 6.37 -18.76 -24.31
CA SER A 216 5.06 -19.11 -24.89
C SER A 216 3.98 -19.44 -23.84
N VAL A 217 4.40 -19.93 -22.67
CA VAL A 217 3.51 -20.20 -21.53
C VAL A 217 3.14 -18.91 -20.83
N LEU A 218 4.09 -17.98 -20.68
CA LEU A 218 3.83 -16.66 -20.13
C LEU A 218 2.79 -15.89 -20.96
N LEU A 219 2.84 -16.02 -22.29
CA LEU A 219 1.84 -15.45 -23.20
C LEU A 219 0.46 -16.11 -23.07
N HIS A 220 0.39 -17.43 -22.87
CA HIS A 220 -0.89 -18.09 -22.59
C HIS A 220 -1.48 -17.67 -21.24
N LEU A 221 -0.64 -17.58 -20.20
CA LEU A 221 -1.05 -17.10 -18.89
C LEU A 221 -1.52 -15.64 -18.96
N ARG A 222 -0.85 -14.80 -19.78
CA ARG A 222 -1.29 -13.43 -20.07
C ARG A 222 -2.74 -13.41 -20.57
N ASN A 223 -3.04 -14.24 -21.55
CA ASN A 223 -4.37 -14.30 -22.16
C ASN A 223 -5.43 -14.88 -21.21
N ILE A 224 -5.08 -15.90 -20.42
CA ILE A 224 -5.98 -16.50 -19.41
C ILE A 224 -6.34 -15.49 -18.32
N TYR A 225 -5.39 -14.62 -17.95
CA TYR A 225 -5.58 -13.65 -16.86
C TYR A 225 -5.92 -12.22 -17.30
N GLY A 226 -5.96 -11.95 -18.61
CA GLY A 226 -6.33 -10.63 -19.16
C GLY A 226 -5.38 -9.49 -18.75
N VAL A 227 -4.08 -9.78 -18.62
CA VAL A 227 -3.05 -8.81 -18.18
C VAL A 227 -2.35 -8.14 -19.38
N GLY A 228 -1.98 -6.85 -19.24
CA GLY A 228 -1.37 -6.03 -20.29
C GLY A 228 0.09 -6.38 -20.62
N GLU A 229 0.69 -5.75 -21.64
CA GLU A 229 2.08 -6.03 -22.05
C GLU A 229 3.14 -5.55 -21.06
N ASP A 230 2.79 -4.55 -20.24
CA ASP A 230 3.59 -4.00 -19.14
C ASP A 230 3.80 -5.00 -17.98
N TRP A 231 3.17 -6.17 -18.06
CA TRP A 231 3.19 -7.23 -17.04
C TRP A 231 4.33 -8.25 -17.20
N LEU A 232 4.90 -8.41 -18.39
CA LEU A 232 6.02 -9.36 -18.57
C LEU A 232 7.29 -8.76 -17.94
N PRO A 233 8.00 -9.50 -17.06
CA PRO A 233 9.28 -9.03 -16.57
C PRO A 233 10.20 -8.82 -17.78
N VAL A 234 10.76 -7.61 -17.91
CA VAL A 234 11.86 -7.36 -18.83
C VAL A 234 12.96 -8.34 -18.43
N PRO A 235 13.49 -9.16 -19.34
CA PRO A 235 14.54 -10.11 -18.99
C PRO A 235 15.69 -9.31 -18.38
N SER A 236 15.92 -9.42 -17.07
CA SER A 236 17.19 -9.02 -16.51
C SER A 236 18.20 -9.96 -17.15
N ALA A 237 19.12 -9.38 -17.94
CA ALA A 237 20.15 -10.12 -18.64
C ALA A 237 20.76 -11.16 -17.69
N PRO A 238 20.96 -12.42 -18.12
CA PRO A 238 21.51 -13.44 -17.25
C PRO A 238 22.82 -12.91 -16.67
N GLN A 239 22.86 -12.74 -15.35
CA GLN A 239 24.10 -12.57 -14.60
C GLN A 239 24.90 -13.85 -14.86
N LEU A 240 25.80 -13.78 -15.85
CA LEU A 240 26.79 -14.80 -16.13
C LEU A 240 27.54 -15.04 -14.82
N LYS A 241 27.19 -16.12 -14.13
CA LYS A 241 28.05 -16.69 -13.09
C LYS A 241 29.36 -17.04 -13.78
N LYS A 242 30.40 -16.23 -13.58
CA LYS A 242 31.77 -16.65 -13.86
C LYS A 242 32.05 -17.82 -12.93
N SER A 243 32.09 -19.02 -13.51
CA SER A 243 32.73 -20.18 -12.92
C SER A 243 34.23 -19.90 -12.79
N ALA A 244 34.80 -20.36 -11.67
CA ALA A 244 36.20 -20.38 -11.24
C ALA A 244 37.28 -20.00 -12.26
#